data_AF-A0A9D3XDU9-F1
#
_entry.id   AF-A0A9D3XDU9-F1
#
_cell.length_a   1.000
_cell.length_b   1.000
_cell.length_c   1.000
_cell.angle_alpha   90.00
_cell.angle_beta   90.00
_cell.angle_gamma   90.00
#
_symmetry.space_group_name_H-M   'P 1'
#
loop_
_entity.id
_entity.type
_entity.pdbx_description
1 polymer ?
#
loop_
_entity_poly.entity_id
_entity_poly.type
_entity_poly.pdbx_seq_one_letter_code
_entity_poly.pdbx_strand_id
1 'polypeptide(L)'
;MRLRVSRSVSPKKESTMEKTTHSCFLLIMLLIRMAPSLTSTVNYTDPTLEPVVTENSPVRQKIIDSQFKCYERMNRDPPYRKKGLFCNRTWDGWLCWDDTPAGRVTAQNCPDYFPDFDPTERASKYCDETGNWFRHPESNRTWSNYTLCNSFTSEKLKMAFILYYMAIVGHALSITSLLISLGIFFYF
;
A
#
# COMPACT_ATOMS: atom_id res chain seq x y z
N MET A 1 -75.45 -13.72 45.46
CA MET A 1 -74.55 -12.55 45.26
C MET A 1 -73.13 -13.01 45.57
N ARG A 2 -72.30 -13.28 44.55
CA ARG A 2 -70.86 -13.59 44.70
C ARG A 2 -70.08 -12.33 44.33
N LEU A 3 -68.96 -12.08 45.02
CA LEU A 3 -67.62 -11.71 44.52
C LEU A 3 -66.82 -11.19 45.73
N ARG A 4 -65.81 -11.89 46.26
CA ARG A 4 -64.46 -12.27 45.74
C ARG A 4 -63.41 -11.27 46.24
N VAL A 5 -62.59 -11.76 47.17
CA VAL A 5 -61.33 -11.21 47.68
C VAL A 5 -60.34 -10.98 46.53
N SER A 6 -59.68 -9.83 46.48
CA SER A 6 -58.52 -9.58 45.61
C SER A 6 -57.24 -9.61 46.44
N ARG A 7 -56.34 -10.53 46.09
CA ARG A 7 -54.98 -10.69 46.58
C ARG A 7 -54.03 -9.92 45.66
N SER A 8 -52.99 -9.33 46.24
CA SER A 8 -51.88 -8.62 45.58
C SER A 8 -50.96 -9.55 44.79
N VAL A 9 -50.51 -9.13 43.61
CA VAL A 9 -49.26 -9.58 42.94
C VAL A 9 -48.72 -8.44 42.06
N SER A 10 -47.47 -8.04 42.30
CA SER A 10 -46.60 -7.30 41.35
C SER A 10 -45.77 -8.33 40.57
N PRO A 11 -45.47 -8.15 39.27
CA PRO A 11 -44.17 -7.56 38.91
C PRO A 11 -44.14 -6.77 37.58
N LYS A 12 -43.31 -5.73 37.48
CA LYS A 12 -43.02 -5.00 36.22
C LYS A 12 -41.58 -4.47 36.21
N LYS A 13 -40.59 -5.38 36.18
CA LYS A 13 -39.16 -5.02 36.06
C LYS A 13 -38.39 -5.85 35.01
N GLU A 14 -38.96 -6.96 34.55
CA GLU A 14 -38.36 -7.88 33.57
C GLU A 14 -38.26 -7.28 32.15
N SER A 15 -39.25 -6.50 31.71
CA SER A 15 -39.41 -6.17 30.28
C SER A 15 -38.52 -5.04 29.74
N THR A 16 -37.83 -4.29 30.61
CA THR A 16 -37.01 -3.13 30.18
C THR A 16 -35.57 -3.54 29.92
N MET A 17 -35.06 -4.52 30.68
CA MET A 17 -33.70 -5.05 30.50
C MET A 17 -33.59 -5.85 29.20
N GLU A 18 -34.58 -6.67 28.89
CA GLU A 18 -34.64 -7.47 27.65
C GLU A 18 -34.63 -6.58 26.39
N LYS A 19 -35.32 -5.44 26.40
CA LYS A 19 -35.34 -4.47 25.28
C LYS A 19 -34.01 -3.77 25.07
N THR A 20 -33.30 -3.42 26.15
CA THR A 20 -31.99 -2.78 26.07
C THR A 20 -30.92 -3.78 25.60
N THR A 21 -30.99 -5.03 26.06
CA THR A 21 -30.10 -6.11 25.61
C THR A 21 -30.33 -6.43 24.14
N HIS A 22 -31.58 -6.51 23.66
CA HIS A 22 -31.90 -6.67 22.24
C HIS A 22 -31.47 -5.47 21.40
N SER A 23 -31.61 -4.24 21.92
CA SER A 23 -31.17 -3.02 21.23
C SER A 23 -29.64 -2.98 21.07
N CYS A 24 -28.88 -3.33 22.11
CA CYS A 24 -27.42 -3.46 22.02
C CYS A 24 -26.99 -4.60 21.10
N PHE A 25 -27.67 -5.75 21.14
CA PHE A 25 -27.40 -6.85 20.20
C PHE A 25 -27.68 -6.45 18.76
N LEU A 26 -28.75 -5.71 18.49
CA LEU A 26 -29.06 -5.19 17.15
C LEU A 26 -28.01 -4.17 16.69
N LEU A 27 -27.51 -3.31 17.59
CA LEU A 27 -26.45 -2.35 17.29
C LEU A 27 -25.11 -3.04 17.02
N ILE A 28 -24.76 -4.08 17.79
CA ILE A 28 -23.57 -4.92 17.59
C ILE A 28 -23.68 -5.70 16.26
N MET A 29 -24.86 -6.25 15.95
CA MET A 29 -25.12 -6.92 14.66
C MET A 29 -25.07 -5.95 13.47
N LEU A 30 -25.50 -4.68 13.65
CA LEU A 30 -25.35 -3.61 12.65
C LEU A 30 -23.87 -3.21 12.46
N LEU A 31 -23.06 -3.18 13.52
CA LEU A 31 -21.62 -2.96 13.41
C LEU A 31 -20.90 -4.13 12.72
N ILE A 32 -21.35 -5.37 12.94
CA ILE A 32 -20.83 -6.56 12.24
C ILE A 32 -21.24 -6.56 10.75
N ARG A 33 -22.39 -5.98 10.39
CA ARG A 33 -22.82 -5.81 8.98
C ARG A 33 -22.01 -4.78 8.19
N MET A 34 -21.27 -3.89 8.87
CA MET A 34 -20.33 -2.95 8.25
C MET A 34 -18.96 -3.59 7.98
N ALA A 35 -18.69 -4.79 8.50
CA ALA A 35 -17.59 -5.60 8.01
C ALA A 35 -17.95 -6.04 6.58
N PRO A 36 -17.13 -5.73 5.56
CA PRO A 36 -17.43 -6.14 4.20
C PRO A 36 -17.53 -7.66 4.14
N SER A 37 -18.73 -8.16 3.88
CA SER A 37 -18.96 -9.55 3.53
C SER A 37 -18.13 -9.87 2.29
N LEU A 38 -17.27 -10.89 2.39
CA LEU A 38 -16.46 -11.39 1.30
C LEU A 38 -17.38 -12.06 0.26
N THR A 39 -18.00 -11.28 -0.63
CA THR A 39 -18.53 -11.78 -1.90
C THR A 39 -17.39 -11.78 -2.90
N SER A 40 -16.70 -12.92 -3.02
CA SER A 40 -15.80 -13.19 -4.14
C SER A 40 -16.64 -13.44 -5.40
N THR A 41 -17.06 -12.37 -6.06
CA THR A 41 -17.38 -12.40 -7.49
C THR A 41 -16.33 -11.56 -8.20
N VAL A 42 -15.20 -12.20 -8.52
CA VAL A 42 -14.25 -11.64 -9.49
C VAL A 42 -14.95 -11.70 -10.84
N ASN A 43 -15.65 -10.62 -11.20
CA ASN A 43 -16.17 -10.43 -12.54
C ASN A 43 -15.00 -9.90 -13.38
N TYR A 44 -14.28 -10.80 -14.04
CA TYR A 44 -13.17 -10.46 -14.94
C TYR A 44 -13.76 -9.78 -16.18
N THR A 45 -14.00 -8.47 -16.10
CA THR A 45 -14.24 -7.65 -17.29
C THR A 45 -12.90 -7.39 -17.97
N ASP A 46 -12.68 -8.12 -19.06
CA ASP A 46 -11.95 -7.77 -20.29
C ASP A 46 -10.83 -6.71 -20.19
N PRO A 47 -9.55 -7.09 -20.32
CA PRO A 47 -8.42 -6.17 -20.39
C PRO A 47 -8.27 -5.60 -21.81
N THR A 48 -9.25 -4.82 -22.26
CA THR A 48 -9.14 -4.05 -23.50
C THR A 48 -9.62 -2.62 -23.29
N LEU A 49 -9.02 -1.93 -22.32
CA LEU A 49 -9.04 -0.48 -22.29
C LEU A 49 -7.67 0.00 -21.78
N GLU A 50 -6.90 0.53 -22.72
CA GLU A 50 -5.67 1.26 -22.45
C GLU A 50 -5.87 2.23 -21.28
N PRO A 51 -4.94 2.30 -20.30
CA PRO A 51 -4.98 3.42 -19.38
C PRO A 51 -4.64 4.66 -20.21
N VAL A 52 -5.68 5.45 -20.48
CA VAL A 52 -5.56 6.86 -20.86
C VAL A 52 -4.46 7.44 -19.99
N VAL A 53 -3.32 7.74 -20.62
CA VAL A 53 -2.15 8.29 -19.95
C VAL A 53 -2.59 9.64 -19.40
N THR A 54 -2.92 9.67 -18.10
CA THR A 54 -3.27 10.90 -17.41
C THR A 54 -2.05 11.83 -17.50
N GLU A 55 -2.17 12.86 -18.34
CA GLU A 55 -1.11 13.81 -18.66
C GLU A 55 -0.56 14.52 -17.41
N ASN A 56 -1.34 14.55 -16.32
CA ASN A 56 -1.05 15.25 -15.08
C ASN A 56 -0.78 14.30 -13.88
N SER A 57 -0.28 13.09 -14.09
CA SER A 57 0.04 12.21 -12.96
C SER A 57 1.23 12.77 -12.16
N PRO A 58 1.18 12.78 -10.81
CA PRO A 58 2.30 13.22 -9.98
C PRO A 58 3.57 12.38 -10.23
N VAL A 59 3.38 11.11 -10.63
CA VAL A 59 4.44 10.20 -11.05
C VAL A 59 5.18 10.75 -12.28
N ARG A 60 4.43 11.19 -13.30
CA ARG A 60 5.01 11.75 -14.53
C ARG A 60 5.84 12.99 -14.24
N GLN A 61 5.35 13.87 -13.36
CA GLN A 61 6.09 15.06 -12.97
C GLN A 61 7.43 14.71 -12.28
N LYS A 62 7.43 13.72 -11.37
CA LYS A 62 8.65 13.24 -10.72
C LYS A 62 9.64 12.60 -11.71
N ILE A 63 9.15 11.87 -12.71
CA ILE A 63 10.00 11.29 -13.77
C ILE A 63 10.66 12.39 -14.60
N ILE A 64 9.90 13.41 -15.02
CA ILE A 64 10.41 14.54 -15.80
C ILE A 64 11.45 15.33 -15.00
N ASP A 65 11.19 15.61 -13.73
CA ASP A 65 12.15 16.28 -12.84
C ASP A 65 13.43 15.46 -12.65
N SER A 66 13.31 14.14 -12.46
CA SER A 66 14.44 13.22 -12.34
C SER A 66 15.28 13.16 -13.62
N GLN A 67 14.62 13.16 -14.79
CA GLN A 67 15.27 13.20 -16.09
C GLN A 67 16.04 14.53 -16.27
N PHE A 68 15.42 15.65 -15.96
CA PHE A 68 16.05 16.97 -16.05
C PHE A 68 17.31 17.04 -15.18
N LYS A 69 17.21 16.64 -13.91
CA LYS A 69 18.36 16.55 -12.99
C LYS A 69 19.47 15.65 -13.52
N CYS A 70 19.11 14.54 -14.15
CA CYS A 70 20.08 13.63 -14.76
C CYS A 70 20.87 14.29 -15.90
N TYR A 71 20.18 14.99 -16.81
CA TYR A 71 20.83 15.69 -17.91
C TYR A 71 21.65 16.90 -17.46
N GLU A 72 21.16 17.64 -16.46
CA GLU A 72 21.95 18.70 -15.82
C GLU A 72 23.27 18.13 -15.27
N ARG A 73 23.19 17.01 -14.54
CA ARG A 73 24.36 16.29 -14.02
C ARG A 73 25.31 15.84 -15.13
N MET A 74 24.79 15.30 -16.24
CA MET A 74 25.59 14.92 -17.41
C MET A 74 26.39 16.08 -18.00
N ASN A 75 25.78 17.27 -18.07
CA ASN A 75 26.41 18.45 -18.65
C ASN A 75 27.40 19.13 -17.69
N ARG A 76 27.13 19.10 -16.39
CA ARG A 76 27.90 19.84 -15.38
C ARG A 76 29.11 19.07 -14.86
N ASP A 77 28.96 17.78 -14.60
CA ASP A 77 30.02 17.02 -13.93
C ASP A 77 31.15 16.70 -14.90
N PRO A 78 32.41 16.69 -14.43
CA PRO A 78 33.54 16.40 -15.29
C PRO A 78 33.47 14.98 -15.86
N PRO A 79 34.11 14.74 -17.02
CA PRO A 79 34.23 13.40 -17.57
C PRO A 79 34.91 12.44 -16.59
N TYR A 80 34.62 11.16 -16.74
CA TYR A 80 35.20 10.09 -15.93
C TYR A 80 36.74 10.11 -16.01
N ARG A 81 37.41 10.20 -14.84
CA ARG A 81 38.86 10.44 -14.75
C ARG A 81 39.71 9.17 -14.56
N LYS A 82 39.11 8.00 -14.37
CA LYS A 82 39.88 6.77 -14.11
C LYS A 82 40.32 6.14 -15.43
N LYS A 83 41.49 5.52 -15.43
CA LYS A 83 42.04 4.79 -16.59
C LYS A 83 41.24 3.50 -16.83
N GLY A 84 41.06 3.13 -18.09
CA GLY A 84 40.41 1.89 -18.52
C GLY A 84 39.09 2.13 -19.27
N LEU A 85 38.49 1.04 -19.75
CA LEU A 85 37.15 1.06 -20.36
C LEU A 85 36.10 1.31 -19.28
N PHE A 86 35.06 2.06 -19.63
CA PHE A 86 33.96 2.39 -18.75
C PHE A 86 32.70 2.67 -19.58
N CYS A 87 31.55 2.51 -18.94
CA CYS A 87 30.27 2.92 -19.50
C CYS A 87 29.96 4.34 -19.05
N ASN A 88 29.56 5.19 -20.01
CA ASN A 88 29.20 6.58 -19.76
C ASN A 88 27.93 6.71 -18.94
N ARG A 89 27.83 7.82 -18.19
CA ARG A 89 26.62 8.26 -17.50
C ARG A 89 25.42 8.24 -18.46
N THR A 90 24.30 7.68 -18.03
CA THR A 90 23.10 7.54 -18.89
C THR A 90 21.79 7.63 -18.12
N TRP A 91 20.73 8.04 -18.81
CA TRP A 91 19.35 8.00 -18.33
C TRP A 91 18.68 6.78 -18.97
N ASP A 92 18.18 5.85 -18.16
CA ASP A 92 17.55 4.62 -18.67
C ASP A 92 16.03 4.71 -18.80
N GLY A 93 15.44 5.88 -18.50
CA GLY A 93 14.00 6.09 -18.45
C GLY A 93 13.48 6.31 -17.03
N TRP A 94 14.18 5.79 -16.01
CA TRP A 94 13.74 5.86 -14.61
C TRP A 94 14.83 6.39 -13.67
N LEU A 95 16.08 5.98 -13.88
CA LEU A 95 17.19 6.35 -13.03
C LEU A 95 18.36 6.92 -13.83
N CYS A 96 19.11 7.79 -13.17
CA CYS A 96 20.36 8.32 -13.69
C CYS A 96 21.51 7.44 -13.26
N TRP A 97 22.20 6.80 -14.20
CA TRP A 97 23.31 5.89 -13.95
C TRP A 97 24.63 6.63 -14.13
N ASP A 98 25.53 6.52 -13.16
CA ASP A 98 26.86 7.14 -13.19
C ASP A 98 27.88 6.36 -14.03
N ASP A 99 28.98 7.04 -14.37
CA ASP A 99 30.10 6.44 -15.07
C ASP A 99 30.63 5.22 -14.30
N THR A 100 30.63 4.07 -14.95
CA THR A 100 30.90 2.78 -14.29
C THR A 100 32.05 2.06 -15.01
N PRO A 101 33.11 1.62 -14.29
CA PRO A 101 34.19 0.84 -14.91
C PRO A 101 33.65 -0.41 -15.61
N ALA A 102 34.30 -0.81 -16.71
CA ALA A 102 34.02 -2.06 -17.41
C ALA A 102 34.13 -3.27 -16.47
N GLY A 103 33.25 -4.26 -16.69
CA GLY A 103 33.16 -5.47 -15.88
C GLY A 103 32.59 -5.25 -14.47
N ARG A 104 31.87 -4.14 -14.22
CA ARG A 104 31.25 -3.87 -12.91
C ARG A 104 29.74 -3.69 -12.98
N VAL A 105 29.10 -4.11 -11.90
CA VAL A 105 27.70 -3.80 -11.61
C VAL A 105 27.64 -2.52 -10.77
N THR A 106 26.83 -1.57 -11.20
CA THR A 106 26.43 -0.42 -10.41
C THR A 106 25.00 -0.63 -9.90
N ALA A 107 24.68 -0.11 -8.72
CA ALA A 107 23.37 -0.27 -8.11
C ALA A 107 23.00 0.94 -7.27
N GLN A 108 21.72 1.31 -7.29
CA GLN A 108 21.18 2.40 -6.51
C GLN A 108 19.75 2.06 -6.06
N ASN A 109 19.22 2.82 -5.12
CA ASN A 109 17.87 2.59 -4.60
C ASN A 109 16.82 2.72 -5.72
N CYS A 110 15.76 1.93 -5.61
CA CYS A 110 14.61 2.05 -6.50
C CYS A 110 13.96 3.45 -6.37
N PRO A 111 13.40 4.00 -7.46
CA PRO A 111 12.74 5.29 -7.41
C PRO A 111 11.49 5.28 -6.53
N ASP A 112 11.20 6.41 -5.88
CA ASP A 112 10.08 6.61 -4.94
C ASP A 112 8.79 7.13 -5.60
N TYR A 113 8.77 7.21 -6.93
CA TYR A 113 7.66 7.81 -7.66
C TYR A 113 6.64 6.80 -8.17
N PHE A 114 6.92 5.50 -8.11
CA PHE A 114 5.94 4.46 -8.40
C PHE A 114 5.34 3.90 -7.10
N PRO A 115 4.01 3.73 -7.03
CA PRO A 115 3.34 3.26 -5.81
C PRO A 115 3.65 1.79 -5.48
N ASP A 116 4.01 1.01 -6.49
CA ASP A 116 4.35 -0.40 -6.42
C ASP A 116 5.87 -0.63 -6.36
N PHE A 117 6.67 0.41 -6.17
CA PHE A 117 8.11 0.26 -5.95
C PHE A 117 8.45 0.42 -4.47
N ASP A 118 9.42 -0.36 -4.02
CA ASP A 118 10.02 -0.27 -2.70
C ASP A 118 11.34 0.53 -2.77
N PRO A 119 11.40 1.77 -2.25
CA PRO A 119 12.61 2.59 -2.30
C PRO A 119 13.77 2.04 -1.46
N THR A 120 13.51 1.05 -0.59
CA THR A 120 14.55 0.39 0.22
C THR A 120 15.29 -0.69 -0.57
N GLU A 121 14.67 -1.20 -1.64
CA GLU A 121 15.28 -2.15 -2.56
C GLU A 121 16.19 -1.45 -3.58
N ARG A 122 16.97 -2.23 -4.32
CA ARG A 122 17.98 -1.71 -5.24
C ARG A 122 17.75 -2.17 -6.67
N ALA A 123 17.81 -1.21 -7.60
CA ALA A 123 17.97 -1.47 -9.01
C ALA A 123 19.45 -1.60 -9.35
N SER A 124 19.80 -2.42 -10.35
CA SER A 124 21.19 -2.61 -10.78
C SER A 124 21.37 -2.54 -12.29
N LYS A 125 22.57 -2.15 -12.72
CA LYS A 125 22.95 -2.08 -14.13
C LYS A 125 24.37 -2.56 -14.31
N TYR A 126 24.59 -3.38 -15.34
CA TYR A 126 25.89 -3.98 -15.61
C TYR A 126 26.59 -3.26 -16.76
N CYS A 127 27.83 -2.84 -16.51
CA CYS A 127 28.76 -2.39 -17.54
C CYS A 127 29.63 -3.56 -17.95
N ASP A 128 29.55 -3.97 -19.22
CA ASP A 128 30.31 -5.11 -19.72
C ASP A 128 31.82 -4.81 -19.79
N GLU A 129 32.61 -5.86 -20.06
CA GLU A 129 34.07 -5.75 -20.12
C GLU A 129 34.56 -4.91 -21.31
N THR A 130 33.72 -4.69 -22.31
CA THR A 130 34.02 -3.88 -23.50
C THR A 130 33.72 -2.39 -23.30
N GLY A 131 33.16 -2.00 -22.15
CA GLY A 131 32.76 -0.63 -21.85
C GLY A 131 31.39 -0.25 -22.41
N ASN A 132 30.54 -1.23 -22.72
CA ASN A 132 29.18 -1.01 -23.16
C ASN A 132 28.17 -1.43 -22.08
N TRP A 133 27.05 -0.71 -22.01
CA TRP A 133 25.98 -1.09 -21.10
C TRP A 133 25.36 -2.41 -21.56
N PHE A 134 25.13 -3.33 -20.62
CA PHE A 134 24.54 -4.63 -20.90
C PHE A 134 23.22 -4.51 -21.69
N ARG A 135 23.08 -5.35 -22.71
CA ARG A 135 21.90 -5.40 -23.57
C ARG A 135 21.18 -6.71 -23.32
N HIS A 136 19.86 -6.64 -23.14
CA HIS A 136 19.04 -7.82 -22.89
C HIS A 136 19.09 -8.77 -24.09
N PRO A 137 19.28 -10.09 -23.90
CA PRO A 137 19.48 -11.03 -25.01
C PRO A 137 18.28 -11.10 -25.96
N GLU A 138 17.05 -10.93 -25.44
CA GLU A 138 15.84 -11.05 -26.24
C GLU A 138 15.47 -9.75 -26.98
N SER A 139 15.60 -8.59 -26.32
CA SER A 139 15.16 -7.30 -26.89
C SER A 139 16.30 -6.53 -27.55
N ASN A 140 17.54 -6.94 -27.30
CA ASN A 140 18.76 -6.29 -27.76
C ASN A 140 18.79 -4.79 -27.42
N ARG A 141 18.16 -4.38 -26.31
CA ARG A 141 18.17 -3.01 -25.78
C ARG A 141 18.97 -2.96 -24.50
N THR A 142 19.59 -1.80 -24.24
CA THR A 142 20.24 -1.53 -22.96
C THR A 142 19.27 -1.79 -21.82
N TRP A 143 19.70 -2.54 -20.81
CA TRP A 143 18.84 -3.04 -19.77
C TRP A 143 19.37 -2.73 -18.37
N SER A 144 18.43 -2.57 -17.45
CA SER A 144 18.63 -2.37 -16.02
C SER A 144 17.72 -3.35 -15.28
N ASN A 145 18.22 -3.95 -14.20
CA ASN A 145 17.47 -4.88 -13.37
C ASN A 145 16.67 -4.12 -12.30
N TYR A 146 15.35 -4.17 -12.41
CA TYR A 146 14.41 -3.61 -11.42
C TYR A 146 13.58 -4.69 -10.72
N THR A 147 13.92 -5.98 -10.86
CA THR A 147 13.11 -7.09 -10.33
C THR A 147 12.88 -7.01 -8.83
N LEU A 148 13.87 -6.51 -8.07
CA LEU A 148 13.75 -6.36 -6.62
C LEU A 148 12.77 -5.27 -6.21
N CYS A 149 12.60 -4.21 -7.02
CA CYS A 149 11.83 -3.03 -6.67
C CYS A 149 10.35 -3.33 -6.37
N ASN A 150 9.76 -4.37 -6.96
CA ASN A 150 8.36 -4.74 -6.74
C ASN A 150 8.20 -6.18 -6.19
N SER A 151 9.28 -6.78 -5.68
CA SER A 151 9.27 -8.20 -5.31
C SER A 151 8.49 -8.50 -4.01
N PHE A 152 8.59 -7.62 -3.01
CA PHE A 152 8.00 -7.81 -1.68
C PHE A 152 6.83 -6.86 -1.36
N THR A 153 6.49 -5.98 -2.28
CA THR A 153 5.45 -4.95 -2.11
C THR A 153 4.07 -5.55 -1.86
N SER A 154 3.71 -6.63 -2.57
CA SER A 154 2.44 -7.34 -2.40
C SER A 154 2.29 -7.97 -1.02
N GLU A 155 3.35 -8.59 -0.50
CA GLU A 155 3.38 -9.16 0.85
C GLU A 155 3.37 -8.07 1.92
N LYS A 156 4.14 -6.99 1.74
CA LYS A 156 4.11 -5.82 2.63
C LYS A 156 2.70 -5.21 2.70
N LEU A 157 2.02 -5.10 1.56
CA LEU A 157 0.64 -4.61 1.46
C LEU A 157 -0.33 -5.54 2.21
N LYS A 158 -0.27 -6.86 1.99
CA LYS A 158 -1.09 -7.83 2.72
C LYS A 158 -0.91 -7.72 4.24
N MET A 159 0.34 -7.65 4.70
CA MET A 159 0.64 -7.50 6.12
C MET A 159 0.13 -6.18 6.69
N ALA A 160 0.28 -5.07 5.96
CA ALA A 160 -0.26 -3.78 6.35
C ALA A 160 -1.80 -3.81 6.48
N PHE A 161 -2.50 -4.46 5.54
CA PHE A 161 -3.94 -4.66 5.63
C PHE A 161 -4.34 -5.50 6.85
N ILE A 162 -3.66 -6.62 7.10
CA ILE A 162 -3.94 -7.47 8.26
C ILE A 162 -3.81 -6.66 9.56
N LEU A 163 -2.72 -5.92 9.73
CA LEU A 163 -2.50 -5.08 10.90
C LEU A 163 -3.56 -3.97 11.03
N TYR A 164 -3.93 -3.34 9.91
CA TYR A 164 -4.98 -2.32 9.86
C TYR A 164 -6.34 -2.86 10.33
N TYR A 165 -6.75 -4.04 9.87
CA TYR A 165 -8.00 -4.66 10.32
C TYR A 165 -7.97 -5.04 11.79
N MET A 166 -6.85 -5.60 12.29
CA MET A 166 -6.69 -5.90 13.71
C MET A 166 -6.81 -4.64 14.57
N ALA A 167 -6.21 -3.53 14.13
CA ALA A 167 -6.31 -2.25 14.82
C ALA A 167 -7.76 -1.73 14.83
N ILE A 168 -8.45 -1.74 13.70
CA ILE A 168 -9.86 -1.30 13.62
C ILE A 168 -10.75 -2.10 14.57
N VAL A 169 -10.67 -3.44 14.52
CA VAL A 169 -11.49 -4.30 15.36
C VAL A 169 -11.18 -4.06 16.84
N GLY A 170 -9.89 -3.98 17.20
CA GLY A 170 -9.46 -3.69 18.57
C GLY A 170 -9.97 -2.34 19.08
N HIS A 171 -9.84 -1.27 18.28
CA HIS A 171 -10.33 0.06 18.64
C HIS A 171 -11.85 0.10 18.74
N ALA A 172 -12.58 -0.53 17.82
CA ALA A 172 -14.03 -0.60 17.88
C ALA A 172 -14.51 -1.24 19.19
N LEU A 173 -13.97 -2.42 19.56
CA LEU A 173 -14.31 -3.10 20.81
C LEU A 173 -13.97 -2.26 22.04
N SER A 174 -12.80 -1.59 22.04
CA SER A 174 -12.39 -0.71 23.14
C SER A 174 -13.35 0.47 23.30
N ILE A 175 -13.72 1.14 22.21
CA ILE A 175 -14.63 2.28 22.24
C ILE A 175 -16.03 1.83 22.69
N THR A 176 -16.53 0.71 22.19
CA THR A 176 -17.83 0.16 22.63
C THR A 176 -17.84 -0.14 24.13
N SER A 177 -16.80 -0.81 24.64
CA SER A 177 -16.68 -1.09 26.08
C SER A 177 -16.63 0.19 26.91
N LEU A 178 -15.90 1.20 26.44
CA LEU A 178 -15.79 2.49 27.12
C LEU A 178 -17.13 3.22 27.18
N LEU A 179 -17.88 3.24 26.08
CA LEU A 179 -19.20 3.88 26.03
C LEU A 179 -20.21 3.19 26.95
N ILE A 180 -20.19 1.86 27.03
CA ILE A 180 -21.05 1.11 27.97
C ILE A 180 -20.68 1.46 29.42
N SER A 181 -19.39 1.47 29.75
CA SER A 181 -18.92 1.83 31.09
C SER A 181 -19.36 3.24 31.47
N LEU A 182 -19.16 4.21 30.56
CA LEU A 182 -19.57 5.59 30.73
C LEU A 182 -21.10 5.70 30.93
N GLY A 183 -21.88 4.94 30.16
CA GLY A 183 -23.33 4.89 30.28
C GLY A 183 -23.79 4.38 31.65
N ILE A 184 -23.12 3.37 32.21
CA ILE A 184 -23.41 2.88 33.57
C ILE A 184 -23.09 3.96 34.61
N PHE A 185 -21.94 4.64 34.49
CA PHE A 185 -21.54 5.71 35.41
C PHE A 185 -22.47 6.92 35.41
N PHE A 186 -23.08 7.26 34.27
CA PHE A 186 -24.06 8.36 34.22
C PHE A 186 -25.48 7.94 34.58
N TYR A 187 -25.76 6.63 34.57
CA TYR A 187 -27.06 6.10 34.95
C TYR A 187 -27.24 5.97 36.47
N PHE A 188 -26.18 5.56 37.18
CA PHE A 188 -26.13 5.48 38.64
C PHE A 188 -25.64 6.77 39.28
#